data_AF-A0A9N7VBP5-F1
#
_entry.id   AF-A0A9N7VBP5-F1
#
_cell.length_a   1.000
_cell.length_b   1.000
_cell.length_c   1.000
_cell.angle_alpha   90.00
_cell.angle_beta   90.00
_cell.angle_gamma   90.00
#
_symmetry.space_group_name_H-M   'P 1'
#
loop_
_entity.id
_entity.type
_entity.pdbx_description
1 polymer ?
#
loop_
_entity_poly.entity_id
_entity_poly.type
_entity_poly.pdbx_seq_one_letter_code
_entity_poly.pdbx_strand_id
1 'polypeptide(L)'
;MWLDELLLSAQQESDDGVWHSEEWDSEMAAILLLLHLLPSEAARRLIKFMKVGSSKETFLKETVPKQPFLLGVGERSNSIQDFYVILDQKAIPCRMQTPVAAFDELFKAHYAFAVSYDDALSSFFIFIQTTVYGIDVGKVKESPRVKEIRARVLHSEV
;
A
#
# COMPACT_ATOMS: atom_id res chain seq x y z
N MET A 1 12.19 16.71 14.24
CA MET A 1 13.42 16.55 13.43
C MET A 1 13.18 15.75 12.16
N TRP A 2 12.65 14.51 12.17
CA TRP A 2 12.33 13.78 10.92
C TRP A 2 10.95 14.14 10.33
N LEU A 3 10.00 14.56 11.16
CA LEU A 3 8.67 15.02 10.72
C LEU A 3 8.78 16.36 9.96
N ASP A 4 9.69 17.22 10.41
CA ASP A 4 9.95 18.53 9.77
C ASP A 4 10.62 18.34 8.41
N GLU A 5 11.46 17.31 8.27
CA GLU A 5 12.12 16.94 7.00
C GLU A 5 11.10 16.44 5.96
N LEU A 6 10.10 15.66 6.38
CA LEU A 6 8.98 15.23 5.55
C LEU A 6 8.05 16.38 5.13
N LEU A 7 7.84 17.36 6.02
CA LEU A 7 7.04 18.55 5.71
C LEU A 7 7.80 19.52 4.78
N LEU A 8 9.12 19.60 4.92
CA LEU A 8 10.00 20.41 4.07
C LEU A 8 10.13 19.82 2.66
N SER A 9 10.20 18.49 2.52
CA SER A 9 10.23 17.85 1.19
C SER A 9 8.96 18.07 0.39
N ALA A 10 7.80 18.19 1.05
CA ALA A 10 6.52 18.46 0.39
C ALA A 10 6.41 19.89 -0.22
N GLN A 11 7.38 20.77 0.03
CA GLN A 11 7.41 22.14 -0.46
C GLN A 11 8.44 22.39 -1.57
N GLN A 12 9.18 21.36 -2.00
CA GLN A 12 10.31 21.52 -2.92
C GLN A 12 10.04 20.84 -4.27
N GLU A 13 9.53 21.59 -5.24
CA GLU A 13 9.55 21.16 -6.64
C GLU A 13 11.00 21.27 -7.16
N SER A 14 11.72 20.15 -7.28
CA SER A 14 13.00 20.10 -8.00
C SER A 14 12.96 19.05 -9.13
N ASP A 15 13.29 19.53 -10.34
CA ASP A 15 13.28 18.83 -11.63
C ASP A 15 14.64 18.16 -11.89
N ASP A 16 15.05 17.26 -11.01
CA ASP A 16 16.27 16.48 -11.14
C ASP A 16 15.96 15.00 -10.91
N GLY A 17 16.09 14.21 -11.98
CA GLY A 17 15.70 12.79 -12.11
C GLY A 17 16.43 11.78 -11.22
N VAL A 18 16.66 12.14 -9.97
CA VAL A 18 17.05 11.28 -8.86
C VAL A 18 15.76 10.93 -8.11
N TRP A 19 15.46 9.64 -7.96
CA TRP A 19 14.26 9.13 -7.29
C TRP A 19 14.24 9.48 -5.79
N HIS A 20 13.95 10.74 -5.48
CA HIS A 20 13.58 11.19 -4.15
C HIS A 20 12.09 10.88 -3.94
N SER A 21 11.80 10.18 -2.83
CA SER A 21 10.46 9.88 -2.28
C SER A 21 9.32 9.98 -3.28
N GLU A 22 8.84 8.85 -3.82
CA GLU A 22 7.58 8.81 -4.58
C GLU A 22 6.51 9.59 -3.81
N GLU A 23 6.23 10.81 -4.25
CA GLU A 23 5.18 11.62 -3.68
C GLU A 23 3.89 10.92 -4.10
N TRP A 24 3.23 10.27 -3.16
CA TRP A 24 1.93 9.66 -3.39
C TRP A 24 0.83 10.70 -3.13
N ASP A 25 -0.34 10.51 -3.73
CA ASP A 25 -1.50 11.33 -3.38
C ASP A 25 -1.89 11.16 -1.89
N SER A 26 -2.78 12.01 -1.40
CA SER A 26 -3.15 12.04 0.02
C SER A 26 -3.78 10.72 0.51
N GLU A 27 -4.53 10.02 -0.33
CA GLU A 27 -5.17 8.76 0.03
C GLU A 27 -4.13 7.63 0.14
N MET A 28 -3.26 7.49 -0.86
CA MET A 28 -2.15 6.54 -0.82
C MET A 28 -1.18 6.87 0.32
N ALA A 29 -0.88 8.15 0.55
CA ALA A 29 -0.03 8.58 1.66
C ALA A 29 -0.64 8.20 3.01
N ALA A 30 -1.96 8.30 3.18
CA ALA A 30 -2.64 7.85 4.40
C ALA A 30 -2.52 6.33 4.61
N ILE A 31 -2.70 5.53 3.54
CA ILE A 31 -2.52 4.08 3.58
C ILE A 31 -1.07 3.71 3.95
N LEU A 32 -0.10 4.38 3.33
CA LEU A 32 1.31 4.18 3.60
C LEU A 32 1.67 4.64 5.01
N LEU A 33 1.12 5.73 5.51
CA LEU A 33 1.32 6.18 6.89
C LEU A 33 0.81 5.13 7.88
N LEU A 34 -0.36 4.54 7.64
CA LEU A 34 -0.87 3.45 8.46
C LEU A 34 0.07 2.23 8.46
N LEU A 35 0.66 1.92 7.30
CA LEU A 35 1.68 0.87 7.18
C LEU A 35 2.94 1.21 8.00
N HIS A 36 3.42 2.46 7.98
CA HIS A 36 4.61 2.90 8.73
C HIS A 36 4.38 2.94 10.26
N LEU A 37 3.14 3.12 10.72
CA LEU A 37 2.83 3.04 12.15
C LEU A 37 3.07 1.64 12.72
N LEU A 38 3.01 0.63 11.85
CA LEU A 38 3.40 -0.73 12.13
C LEU A 38 4.87 -0.92 11.76
N PRO A 39 5.63 -1.80 12.46
CA PRO A 39 7.08 -1.92 12.30
C PRO A 39 7.43 -2.65 11.01
N SER A 40 7.13 -2.06 9.85
CA SER A 40 7.43 -2.62 8.54
C SER A 40 7.97 -1.56 7.59
N GLU A 41 9.25 -1.66 7.25
CA GLU A 41 9.87 -1.00 6.10
C GLU A 41 9.42 -1.69 4.79
N ALA A 42 8.11 -1.67 4.52
CA ALA A 42 7.47 -2.53 3.52
C ALA A 42 6.58 -1.79 2.52
N ALA A 43 6.60 -0.45 2.49
CA ALA A 43 5.82 0.36 1.54
C ALA A 43 5.99 -0.10 0.09
N ARG A 44 7.24 -0.35 -0.33
CA ARG A 44 7.60 -0.85 -1.67
C ARG A 44 7.06 -2.25 -2.00
N ARG A 45 6.59 -2.99 -1.00
CA ARG A 45 5.95 -4.31 -1.16
C ARG A 45 4.44 -4.20 -1.35
N LEU A 46 3.84 -3.09 -0.90
CA LEU A 46 2.41 -2.86 -1.02
C LEU A 46 2.04 -2.34 -2.41
N ILE A 47 2.75 -1.30 -2.88
CA ILE A 47 2.48 -0.64 -4.14
C ILE A 47 3.78 -0.37 -4.91
N LYS A 48 3.69 -0.40 -6.24
CA LYS A 48 4.72 0.06 -7.15
C LYS A 48 4.15 1.05 -8.15
N PHE A 49 4.98 2.00 -8.57
CA PHE A 49 4.67 2.92 -9.64
C PHE A 49 5.28 2.46 -10.96
N MET A 50 4.52 2.60 -12.05
CA MET A 50 5.02 2.45 -13.42
C MET A 50 4.58 3.64 -14.26
N LYS A 51 5.54 4.30 -14.91
CA LYS A 51 5.25 5.45 -15.77
C LYS A 51 4.42 5.04 -17.00
N VAL A 52 3.41 5.81 -17.37
CA VAL A 52 2.64 5.63 -18.61
C VAL A 52 3.59 5.54 -19.82
N GLY A 53 3.28 4.63 -20.75
CA GLY A 53 4.13 4.32 -21.91
C GLY A 53 5.20 3.25 -21.65
N SER A 54 5.43 2.87 -20.40
CA SER A 54 6.31 1.73 -20.08
C SER A 54 5.62 0.39 -20.40
N SER A 55 6.43 -0.61 -20.78
CA SER A 55 5.92 -1.96 -21.05
C SER A 55 5.55 -2.67 -19.75
N LYS A 56 4.25 -2.95 -19.58
CA LYS A 56 3.72 -3.77 -18.46
C LYS A 56 4.40 -5.13 -18.38
N GLU A 57 4.60 -5.80 -19.52
CA GLU A 57 5.21 -7.13 -19.56
C GLU A 57 6.66 -7.12 -19.10
N THR A 58 7.42 -6.10 -19.51
CA THR A 58 8.82 -5.93 -19.10
C THR A 58 8.90 -5.63 -17.60
N PHE A 59 8.05 -4.71 -17.12
CA PHE A 59 7.97 -4.36 -15.72
C PHE A 59 7.67 -5.57 -14.82
N LEU A 60 6.71 -6.41 -15.22
CA LEU A 60 6.34 -7.61 -14.46
C LEU A 60 7.46 -8.66 -14.45
N LYS A 61 8.18 -8.83 -15.57
CA LYS A 61 9.33 -9.75 -15.63
C LYS A 61 10.50 -9.32 -14.73
N GLU A 62 10.74 -8.02 -14.60
CA GLU A 62 11.81 -7.46 -13.77
C GLU A 62 11.43 -7.40 -12.28
N THR A 63 10.13 -7.51 -11.98
CA THR A 63 9.55 -7.36 -10.66
C THR A 63 9.41 -8.72 -9.99
N VAL A 64 10.22 -8.98 -8.95
CA VAL A 64 10.15 -10.20 -8.10
C VAL A 64 9.68 -9.95 -6.64
N PRO A 65 8.64 -9.14 -6.37
CA PRO A 65 8.04 -9.07 -5.04
C PRO A 65 7.16 -10.31 -4.79
N LYS A 66 6.93 -10.62 -3.51
CA LYS A 66 5.86 -11.56 -3.16
C LYS A 66 4.52 -10.90 -3.49
N GLN A 67 3.81 -11.52 -4.41
CA GLN A 67 2.42 -11.23 -4.73
C GLN A 67 1.48 -11.52 -3.54
N PRO A 68 0.27 -10.94 -3.52
CA PRO A 68 -0.19 -9.88 -4.42
C PRO A 68 0.29 -8.49 -3.98
N PHE A 69 0.41 -7.55 -4.94
CA PHE A 69 0.73 -6.14 -4.69
C PHE A 69 -0.01 -5.22 -5.68
N LEU A 70 -0.08 -3.92 -5.38
CA LEU A 70 -0.67 -2.91 -6.26
C LEU A 70 0.34 -2.37 -7.27
N LEU A 71 -0.10 -2.18 -8.51
CA LEU A 71 0.60 -1.42 -9.52
C LEU A 71 -0.22 -0.17 -9.87
N GLY A 72 0.33 1.00 -9.55
CA GLY A 72 -0.18 2.29 -10.01
C GLY A 72 0.52 2.69 -11.31
N VAL A 73 -0.27 3.04 -12.32
CA VAL A 73 0.21 3.52 -13.62
C VAL A 73 -0.21 4.97 -13.82
N GLY A 74 0.76 5.86 -14.02
CA GLY A 74 0.50 7.29 -14.15
C GLY A 74 1.67 8.04 -14.76
N GLU A 75 1.52 9.35 -14.95
CA GLU A 75 2.64 10.21 -15.33
C GLU A 75 3.61 10.43 -14.17
N ARG A 76 3.05 10.54 -12.95
CA ARG A 76 3.73 10.71 -11.67
C ARG A 76 3.08 9.84 -10.60
N SER A 77 3.79 9.51 -9.53
CA SER A 77 3.27 8.70 -8.41
C SER A 77 2.12 9.36 -7.64
N ASN A 78 2.02 10.70 -7.66
CA ASN A 78 0.90 11.47 -7.09
C ASN A 78 -0.25 11.70 -8.09
N SER A 79 -0.14 11.13 -9.30
CA SER A 79 -1.13 11.30 -10.37
C SER A 79 -1.29 10.00 -11.15
N ILE A 80 -1.80 8.99 -10.45
CA ILE A 80 -2.08 7.67 -10.98
C ILE A 80 -3.40 7.68 -11.73
N GLN A 81 -3.40 7.08 -12.91
CA GLN A 81 -4.56 6.98 -13.80
C GLN A 81 -5.22 5.60 -13.70
N ASP A 82 -4.39 4.55 -13.61
CA ASP A 82 -4.85 3.17 -13.51
C ASP A 82 -4.18 2.44 -12.35
N PHE A 83 -4.96 1.61 -11.67
CA PHE A 83 -4.52 0.67 -10.66
C PHE A 83 -4.77 -0.76 -11.13
N TYR A 84 -3.83 -1.63 -10.79
CA TYR A 84 -3.93 -3.06 -11.03
C TYR A 84 -3.51 -3.82 -9.78
N VAL A 85 -4.21 -4.92 -9.48
CA VAL A 85 -3.70 -5.95 -8.57
C VAL A 85 -2.82 -6.88 -9.37
N ILE A 86 -1.55 -7.00 -8.98
CA ILE A 86 -0.61 -7.94 -9.59
C ILE A 86 -0.65 -9.26 -8.83
N LEU A 87 -1.01 -10.32 -9.55
CA LEU A 87 -1.14 -11.68 -9.04
C LEU A 87 -0.74 -12.68 -10.13
N ASP A 88 0.13 -13.63 -9.80
CA ASP A 88 0.71 -14.63 -10.70
C ASP A 88 1.28 -14.03 -12.00
N GLN A 89 2.00 -12.91 -11.87
CA GLN A 89 2.54 -12.14 -12.99
C GLN A 89 1.48 -11.66 -13.99
N LYS A 90 0.23 -11.53 -13.54
CA LYS A 90 -0.87 -10.95 -14.30
C LYS A 90 -1.34 -9.68 -13.64
N ALA A 91 -1.63 -8.67 -14.45
CA ALA A 91 -2.24 -7.43 -14.02
C ALA A 91 -3.76 -7.57 -14.10
N ILE A 92 -4.43 -7.58 -12.95
CA ILE A 92 -5.88 -7.56 -12.86
C ILE A 92 -6.30 -6.09 -12.69
N PRO A 93 -7.02 -5.48 -13.64
CA PRO A 93 -7.42 -4.08 -13.53
C PRO A 93 -8.38 -3.88 -12.36
N CYS A 94 -8.10 -2.89 -11.51
CA CYS A 94 -9.04 -2.49 -10.47
C CYS A 94 -10.30 -1.89 -11.11
N ARG A 95 -11.47 -2.10 -10.50
CA ARG A 95 -12.72 -1.55 -11.01
C ARG A 95 -12.79 -0.05 -10.81
N MET A 96 -12.36 0.41 -9.65
CA MET A 96 -12.32 1.82 -9.29
C MET A 96 -10.87 2.28 -9.28
N GLN A 97 -10.60 3.39 -9.97
CA GLN A 97 -9.25 3.94 -10.08
C GLN A 97 -8.95 4.96 -8.98
N THR A 98 -9.26 4.59 -7.74
CA THR A 98 -8.88 5.36 -6.56
C THR A 98 -7.98 4.53 -5.65
N PRO A 99 -7.01 5.15 -4.97
CA PRO A 99 -6.13 4.51 -3.98
C PRO A 99 -6.84 3.59 -2.99
N VAL A 100 -7.86 4.10 -2.31
CA VAL A 100 -8.58 3.35 -1.27
C VAL A 100 -9.34 2.15 -1.86
N ALA A 101 -9.97 2.32 -3.02
CA ALA A 101 -10.71 1.24 -3.65
C ALA A 101 -9.77 0.16 -4.22
N ALA A 102 -8.66 0.57 -4.83
CA ALA A 102 -7.63 -0.36 -5.30
C ALA A 102 -7.03 -1.15 -4.12
N PHE A 103 -6.81 -0.50 -2.98
CA PHE A 103 -6.36 -1.17 -1.76
C PHE A 103 -7.38 -2.18 -1.22
N ASP A 104 -8.67 -1.83 -1.21
CA ASP A 104 -9.76 -2.75 -0.84
C ASP A 104 -9.80 -3.98 -1.77
N GLU A 105 -9.60 -3.80 -3.08
CA GLU A 105 -9.50 -4.90 -4.04
C GLU A 105 -8.25 -5.77 -3.80
N LEU A 106 -7.09 -5.17 -3.49
CA LEU A 106 -5.89 -5.91 -3.11
C LEU A 106 -6.12 -6.76 -1.85
N PHE A 107 -6.74 -6.20 -0.81
CA PHE A 107 -7.09 -6.94 0.40
C PHE A 107 -8.02 -8.11 0.08
N LYS A 108 -9.04 -7.90 -0.76
CA LYS A 108 -9.99 -8.95 -1.13
C LYS A 108 -9.35 -10.06 -1.97
N ALA A 109 -8.28 -9.78 -2.71
CA ALA A 109 -7.59 -10.78 -3.52
C ALA A 109 -7.10 -11.99 -2.68
N HIS A 110 -6.70 -11.77 -1.42
CA HIS A 110 -6.35 -12.84 -0.49
C HIS A 110 -7.47 -13.87 -0.32
N TYR A 111 -8.70 -13.39 -0.14
CA TYR A 111 -9.87 -14.23 0.09
C TYR A 111 -10.44 -14.80 -1.20
N ALA A 112 -10.45 -14.00 -2.27
CA ALA A 112 -11.02 -14.40 -3.55
C ALA A 112 -10.16 -15.44 -4.28
N PHE A 113 -8.83 -15.31 -4.19
CA PHE A 113 -7.88 -16.15 -4.92
C PHE A 113 -7.07 -17.09 -4.00
N ALA A 114 -7.33 -17.08 -2.70
CA ALA A 114 -6.61 -17.89 -1.70
C ALA A 114 -5.07 -17.68 -1.72
N VAL A 115 -4.63 -16.45 -1.97
CA VAL A 115 -3.20 -16.08 -2.03
C VAL A 115 -2.73 -15.50 -0.70
N SER A 116 -1.52 -15.83 -0.26
CA SER A 116 -0.93 -15.22 0.93
C SER A 116 -0.37 -13.82 0.63
N TYR A 117 -0.47 -12.91 1.59
CA TYR A 117 0.25 -11.64 1.54
C TYR A 117 1.76 -11.83 1.72
N ASP A 118 2.55 -10.82 1.36
CA ASP A 118 3.96 -10.76 1.76
C ASP A 118 4.08 -10.76 3.30
N ASP A 119 4.96 -11.61 3.85
CA ASP A 119 5.18 -11.73 5.29
C ASP A 119 5.56 -10.39 5.94
N ALA A 120 6.25 -9.52 5.20
CA ALA A 120 6.61 -8.18 5.66
C ALA A 120 5.39 -7.27 5.86
N LEU A 121 4.27 -7.56 5.19
CA LEU A 121 3.01 -6.84 5.30
C LEU A 121 2.02 -7.54 6.26
N SER A 122 2.39 -8.68 6.86
CA SER A 122 1.49 -9.51 7.66
C SER A 122 0.82 -8.74 8.80
N SER A 123 1.59 -7.98 9.60
CA SER A 123 1.02 -7.19 10.70
C SER A 123 0.05 -6.12 10.22
N PHE A 124 0.33 -5.53 9.05
CA PHE A 124 -0.54 -4.53 8.43
C PHE A 124 -1.83 -5.14 7.92
N PHE A 125 -1.77 -6.24 7.17
CA PHE A 125 -2.99 -6.90 6.72
C PHE A 125 -3.80 -7.51 7.88
N ILE A 126 -3.15 -8.01 8.94
CA ILE A 126 -3.85 -8.42 10.17
C ILE A 126 -4.58 -7.23 10.79
N PHE A 127 -3.93 -6.06 10.88
CA PHE A 127 -4.57 -4.85 11.38
C PHE A 127 -5.81 -4.48 10.55
N ILE A 128 -5.70 -4.47 9.23
CA ILE A 128 -6.81 -4.17 8.31
C ILE A 128 -7.93 -5.20 8.46
N GLN A 129 -7.59 -6.50 8.43
CA GLN A 129 -8.53 -7.61 8.58
C GLN A 129 -9.37 -7.48 9.85
N THR A 130 -8.73 -7.23 10.98
CA THR A 130 -9.38 -7.28 12.30
C THR A 130 -9.99 -5.94 12.71
N THR A 131 -9.35 -4.82 12.37
CA THR A 131 -9.79 -3.48 12.80
C THR A 131 -10.74 -2.84 11.81
N VAL A 132 -10.46 -2.94 10.50
CA VAL A 132 -11.27 -2.27 9.46
C VAL A 132 -12.42 -3.16 9.00
N TYR A 133 -12.15 -4.45 8.71
CA TYR A 133 -13.18 -5.38 8.23
C TYR A 133 -13.86 -6.20 9.33
N GLY A 134 -13.34 -6.21 10.56
CA GLY A 134 -13.91 -6.98 11.66
C GLY A 134 -13.86 -8.51 11.46
N ILE A 135 -12.93 -9.00 10.64
CA ILE A 135 -12.77 -10.43 10.33
C ILE A 135 -11.83 -11.06 11.36
N ASP A 136 -12.23 -12.23 11.89
CA ASP A 136 -11.45 -13.06 12.81
C ASP A 136 -10.89 -12.32 14.04
N VAL A 137 -11.61 -11.31 14.52
CA VAL A 137 -11.28 -10.56 15.73
C VAL A 137 -11.17 -11.53 16.91
N GLY A 138 -10.02 -11.48 17.60
CA GLY A 138 -9.72 -12.35 18.73
C GLY A 138 -9.34 -13.80 18.37
N LYS A 139 -9.37 -14.18 17.09
CA LYS A 139 -8.96 -15.51 16.61
C LYS A 139 -7.56 -15.51 16.01
N VAL A 140 -7.19 -14.46 15.27
CA VAL A 140 -5.85 -14.33 14.70
C VAL A 140 -4.85 -13.83 15.74
N LYS A 141 -3.61 -14.32 15.66
CA LYS A 141 -2.53 -13.88 16.53
C LYS A 141 -2.04 -12.50 16.08
N GLU A 142 -2.35 -11.49 16.87
CA GLU A 142 -1.94 -10.11 16.61
C GLU A 142 -0.68 -9.73 17.39
N SER A 143 0.15 -8.88 16.79
CA SER A 143 1.31 -8.31 17.50
C SER A 143 0.85 -7.29 18.56
N PRO A 144 1.64 -7.07 19.62
CA PRO A 144 1.32 -6.05 20.63
C PRO A 144 1.09 -4.66 20.02
N ARG A 145 1.84 -4.32 18.98
CA ARG A 145 1.71 -3.04 18.28
C ARG A 145 0.39 -2.89 17.53
N VAL A 146 -0.09 -3.96 16.88
CA VAL A 146 -1.41 -3.98 16.22
C VAL A 146 -2.52 -3.73 17.24
N LYS A 147 -2.45 -4.38 18.41
CA LYS A 147 -3.41 -4.18 19.50
C LYS A 147 -3.37 -2.76 20.06
N GLU A 148 -2.18 -2.21 20.25
CA GLU A 148 -1.98 -0.84 20.72
C GLU A 148 -2.59 0.18 19.76
N ILE A 149 -2.27 0.08 18.46
CA ILE A 149 -2.81 1.00 17.44
C ILE A 149 -4.32 0.88 17.35
N ARG A 150 -4.86 -0.35 17.34
CA ARG A 150 -6.31 -0.56 17.36
C ARG A 150 -6.96 0.13 18.54
N ALA A 151 -6.42 -0.07 19.75
CA ALA A 151 -6.93 0.59 20.93
C ALA A 151 -6.88 2.12 20.75
N ARG A 152 -5.78 2.70 20.25
CA ARG A 152 -5.70 4.15 20.04
C ARG A 152 -6.72 4.67 19.03
N VAL A 153 -6.89 3.99 17.89
CA VAL A 153 -7.84 4.39 16.84
C VAL A 153 -9.28 4.28 17.36
N LEU A 154 -9.64 3.18 18.02
CA LEU A 154 -11.00 2.97 18.56
C LEU A 154 -11.34 3.88 19.75
N HIS A 155 -10.36 4.24 20.60
CA HIS A 155 -10.60 5.17 21.71
C HIS A 155 -10.52 6.64 21.31
N SER A 156 -10.19 6.96 20.05
CA SER A 156 -10.19 8.33 19.53
C SER A 156 -11.59 8.78 19.06
N GLU A 157 -12.59 7.90 19.08
CA GLU A 157 -14.01 8.24 18.93
C GLU A 157 -14.59 8.65 20.29
N VAL A 158 -14.17 9.80 20.83
CA VAL A 158 -14.82 10.51 21.96
C VAL A 158 -14.83 12.00 21.70
#